data_AF-A0A2M8Q8R2-F1
#
_entry.id   AF-A0A2M8Q8R2-F1
#
_cell.length_a   1.000
_cell.length_b   1.000
_cell.length_c   1.000
_cell.angle_alpha   90.00
_cell.angle_beta   90.00
_cell.angle_gamma   90.00
#
_symmetry.space_group_name_H-M   'P 1'
#
loop_
_entity.id
_entity.type
_entity.pdbx_description
1 polymer ?
#
loop_
_entity_poly.entity_id
_entity_poly.type
_entity_poly.pdbx_seq_one_letter_code
_entity_poly.pdbx_strand_id
1 'polypeptide(L)'
;PFPLRGLAFRQYSDFTGGYFGVGVRVDDLGAWLGSFAQEMESYNVHAERHPPGLPMIFWVGVQLMRPLRGLAEALGPTLRPLACFDLRAATLDDVQIAAGLFGILIETALAWLTPILLFVFVRRIADDRAAATAALLCPLAPGMLMWASQWDRGFGVFTLAGLLLVEQLVARLPAIKSTASAVGLGLTLSIGALMSFGNLPIMMICGLYALIRIWQTDRFRSLPVWALQGAIVMVGFAAPWAAMI
;
A
#
# COMPACT_ATOMS: atom_id res chain seq x y z
N PRO A 1 1.54 -26.69 -11.48
CA PRO A 1 1.24 -25.47 -10.68
C PRO A 1 1.38 -24.21 -11.55
N PHE A 2 0.26 -23.62 -11.97
CA PHE A 2 0.27 -22.36 -12.73
C PHE A 2 0.43 -21.19 -11.73
N PRO A 3 1.54 -20.42 -11.75
CA PRO A 3 1.77 -19.34 -10.79
C PRO A 3 0.63 -18.31 -10.78
N LEU A 4 0.00 -18.08 -11.93
CA LEU A 4 -1.19 -17.25 -12.07
C LEU A 4 -2.39 -17.75 -11.26
N ARG A 5 -2.59 -19.07 -11.13
CA ARG A 5 -3.69 -19.63 -10.33
C ARG A 5 -3.49 -19.35 -8.85
N GLY A 6 -2.24 -19.35 -8.38
CA GLY A 6 -1.91 -18.98 -7.01
C GLY A 6 -2.20 -17.51 -6.72
N LEU A 7 -1.77 -16.61 -7.62
CA LEU A 7 -2.07 -15.17 -7.53
C LEU A 7 -3.58 -14.89 -7.58
N ALA A 8 -4.28 -15.52 -8.52
CA ALA A 8 -5.72 -15.38 -8.65
C ALA A 8 -6.47 -15.93 -7.43
N PHE A 9 -6.09 -17.10 -6.91
CA PHE A 9 -6.67 -17.63 -5.67
C PHE A 9 -6.61 -16.59 -4.53
N ARG A 10 -5.49 -15.89 -4.39
CA ARG A 10 -5.28 -14.93 -3.31
C ARG A 10 -6.12 -13.67 -3.42
N GLN A 11 -6.29 -13.22 -4.66
CA GLN A 11 -6.96 -11.97 -4.99
C GLN A 11 -8.48 -12.16 -5.06
N TYR A 12 -8.96 -13.25 -5.67
CA TYR A 12 -10.38 -13.52 -5.83
C TYR A 12 -11.02 -14.27 -4.66
N SER A 13 -10.24 -14.92 -3.78
CA SER A 13 -10.83 -15.67 -2.65
C SER A 13 -11.19 -14.77 -1.48
N ASP A 14 -12.44 -14.92 -1.04
CA ASP A 14 -12.95 -14.36 0.23
C ASP A 14 -12.20 -14.90 1.47
N PHE A 15 -11.52 -16.05 1.36
CA PHE A 15 -10.81 -16.66 2.49
C PHE A 15 -9.39 -16.14 2.69
N THR A 16 -8.71 -15.67 1.64
CA THR A 16 -7.29 -15.27 1.74
C THR A 16 -7.10 -13.77 1.86
N GLY A 17 -8.06 -12.97 1.40
CA GLY A 17 -7.97 -11.52 1.43
C GLY A 17 -9.33 -10.85 1.41
N GLY A 18 -10.27 -11.30 0.58
CA GLY A 18 -11.66 -10.83 0.59
C GLY A 18 -11.90 -9.35 0.28
N TYR A 19 -10.84 -8.57 0.07
CA TYR A 19 -10.91 -7.16 -0.35
C TYR A 19 -11.50 -6.99 -1.75
N PHE A 20 -11.22 -7.94 -2.66
CA PHE A 20 -11.79 -7.97 -4.01
C PHE A 20 -13.31 -7.99 -3.96
N GLY A 21 -13.89 -8.91 -3.18
CA GLY A 21 -15.34 -9.06 -3.07
C GLY A 21 -16.05 -7.80 -2.56
N VAL A 22 -15.39 -7.01 -1.71
CA VAL A 22 -15.92 -5.72 -1.27
C VAL A 22 -15.76 -4.68 -2.37
N GLY A 23 -14.53 -4.42 -2.81
CA GLY A 23 -14.21 -3.29 -3.68
C GLY A 23 -14.87 -3.31 -5.05
N VAL A 24 -15.03 -4.49 -5.67
CA VAL A 24 -15.63 -4.58 -7.02
C VAL A 24 -17.14 -4.33 -7.04
N ARG A 25 -17.80 -4.35 -5.89
CA ARG A 25 -19.25 -4.15 -5.75
C ARG A 25 -19.62 -2.72 -5.34
N VAL A 26 -18.63 -1.85 -5.17
CA VAL A 26 -18.85 -0.44 -4.83
C VAL A 26 -19.25 0.33 -6.08
N ASP A 27 -20.48 0.83 -6.10
CA ASP A 27 -20.98 1.68 -7.19
C ASP A 27 -20.71 3.17 -6.93
N ASP A 28 -21.05 3.63 -5.72
CA ASP A 28 -20.81 5.00 -5.25
C ASP A 28 -19.75 4.97 -4.15
N LEU A 29 -18.54 5.46 -4.47
CA LEU A 29 -17.42 5.50 -3.54
C LEU A 29 -17.70 6.41 -2.34
N GLY A 30 -18.36 7.55 -2.55
CA GLY A 30 -18.61 8.52 -1.48
C GLY A 30 -19.62 7.97 -0.47
N ALA A 31 -20.72 7.41 -0.97
CA ALA A 31 -21.72 6.76 -0.12
C ALA A 31 -21.12 5.59 0.66
N TRP A 32 -20.35 4.73 -0.01
CA TRP A 32 -19.70 3.57 0.63
C TRP A 32 -18.65 3.98 1.66
N LEU A 33 -17.83 5.01 1.42
CA LEU A 33 -16.88 5.51 2.43
C LEU A 33 -17.61 6.09 3.64
N GLY A 34 -18.72 6.79 3.43
CA GLY A 34 -19.55 7.35 4.51
C GLY A 34 -20.21 6.30 5.41
N SER A 35 -20.49 5.10 4.88
CA SER A 35 -21.06 3.97 5.63
C SER A 35 -20.05 2.87 5.97
N PHE A 36 -18.80 2.94 5.50
CA PHE A 36 -17.82 1.85 5.59
C PHE A 36 -17.64 1.32 7.01
N ALA A 37 -17.50 2.21 7.99
CA ALA A 37 -17.30 1.82 9.38
C ALA A 37 -18.50 1.05 9.98
N GLN A 38 -19.70 1.27 9.46
CA GLN A 38 -20.91 0.56 9.88
C GLN A 38 -21.07 -0.76 9.10
N GLU A 39 -20.68 -0.77 7.83
CA GLU A 39 -20.78 -1.95 6.97
C GLU A 39 -19.66 -2.98 7.20
N MET A 40 -18.50 -2.56 7.72
CA MET A 40 -17.32 -3.42 7.80
C MET A 40 -17.52 -4.68 8.65
N GLU A 41 -18.40 -4.63 9.67
CA GLU A 41 -18.79 -5.78 10.48
C GLU A 41 -19.50 -6.88 9.68
N SER A 42 -20.07 -6.54 8.52
CA SER A 42 -20.75 -7.49 7.63
C SER A 42 -19.81 -8.14 6.60
N TYR A 43 -18.58 -7.65 6.47
CA TYR A 43 -17.61 -8.18 5.51
C TYR A 43 -16.95 -9.47 6.03
N ASN A 44 -16.14 -10.10 5.17
CA ASN A 44 -15.33 -11.23 5.60
C ASN A 44 -14.26 -10.78 6.62
N VAL A 45 -13.74 -11.72 7.40
CA VAL A 45 -12.78 -11.48 8.50
C VAL A 45 -11.56 -10.64 8.13
N HIS A 46 -11.15 -10.64 6.85
CA HIS A 46 -10.02 -9.83 6.40
C HIS A 46 -10.44 -8.39 6.15
N ALA A 47 -11.48 -8.17 5.35
CA ALA A 47 -11.98 -6.83 5.06
C ALA A 47 -12.60 -6.14 6.29
N GLU A 48 -13.21 -6.90 7.20
CA GLU A 48 -13.73 -6.43 8.49
C GLU A 48 -12.65 -5.76 9.36
N ARG A 49 -11.38 -6.15 9.23
CA ARG A 49 -10.31 -5.71 10.13
C ARG A 49 -9.42 -4.60 9.56
N HIS A 50 -9.72 -4.13 8.36
CA HIS A 50 -8.85 -3.21 7.63
C HIS A 50 -9.62 -1.95 7.21
N PRO A 51 -8.93 -0.79 7.10
CA PRO A 51 -9.53 0.39 6.51
C PRO A 51 -9.81 0.20 5.01
N PRO A 52 -10.53 1.13 4.37
CA PRO A 52 -11.09 0.91 3.03
C PRO A 52 -10.05 0.87 1.90
N GLY A 53 -8.78 1.17 2.17
CA GLY A 53 -7.76 1.34 1.12
C GLY A 53 -7.54 0.11 0.25
N LEU A 54 -7.53 -1.10 0.83
CA LEU A 54 -7.33 -2.33 0.05
C LEU A 54 -8.54 -2.65 -0.86
N PRO A 55 -9.80 -2.61 -0.39
CA PRO A 55 -10.95 -2.68 -1.29
C PRO A 55 -10.96 -1.59 -2.37
N MET A 56 -10.57 -0.35 -2.05
CA MET A 56 -10.53 0.75 -3.02
C MET A 56 -9.65 0.45 -4.23
N ILE A 57 -8.59 -0.36 -4.08
CA ILE A 57 -7.77 -0.79 -5.21
C ILE A 57 -8.62 -1.48 -6.29
N PHE A 58 -9.52 -2.38 -5.88
CA PHE A 58 -10.38 -3.09 -6.82
C PHE A 58 -11.48 -2.22 -7.37
N TRP A 59 -12.01 -1.28 -6.58
CA TRP A 59 -12.92 -0.25 -7.09
C TRP A 59 -12.26 0.56 -8.21
N VAL A 60 -11.02 1.03 -8.02
CA VAL A 60 -10.25 1.72 -9.07
C VAL A 60 -10.09 0.80 -10.28
N GLY A 61 -9.79 -0.49 -10.07
CA GLY A 61 -9.73 -1.49 -11.12
C GLY A 61 -11.02 -1.57 -11.95
N VAL A 62 -12.19 -1.55 -11.30
CA VAL A 62 -13.51 -1.51 -11.97
C VAL A 62 -13.64 -0.25 -12.81
N GLN A 63 -13.34 0.92 -12.24
CA GLN A 63 -13.46 2.20 -12.97
C GLN A 63 -12.56 2.23 -14.21
N LEU A 64 -11.34 1.69 -14.13
CA LEU A 64 -10.40 1.63 -15.24
C LEU A 64 -10.80 0.59 -16.30
N MET A 65 -11.43 -0.52 -15.90
CA MET A 65 -11.88 -1.56 -16.84
C MET A 65 -13.23 -1.25 -17.49
N ARG A 66 -14.07 -0.41 -16.88
CA ARG A 66 -15.37 0.00 -17.40
C ARG A 66 -15.33 0.56 -18.84
N PRO A 67 -14.41 1.46 -19.23
CA PRO A 67 -14.28 1.91 -20.63
C PRO A 67 -13.71 0.81 -21.55
N LEU A 68 -13.12 -0.25 -21.01
CA LEU A 68 -12.49 -1.36 -21.74
C LEU A 68 -13.35 -2.63 -21.71
N ARG A 69 -14.68 -2.48 -21.76
CA ARG A 69 -15.63 -3.59 -21.64
C ARG A 69 -15.35 -4.74 -22.61
N GLY A 70 -15.02 -4.46 -23.88
CA GLY A 70 -14.69 -5.50 -24.84
C GLY A 70 -13.44 -6.32 -24.48
N LEU A 71 -12.45 -5.69 -23.82
CA LEU A 71 -11.29 -6.40 -23.27
C LEU A 71 -11.70 -7.25 -22.06
N ALA A 72 -12.54 -6.72 -21.17
CA ALA A 72 -13.04 -7.46 -20.01
C ALA A 72 -13.80 -8.72 -20.44
N GLU A 73 -14.70 -8.60 -21.42
CA GLU A 73 -15.47 -9.71 -22.00
C GLU A 73 -14.54 -10.76 -22.64
N ALA A 74 -13.49 -10.33 -23.36
CA ALA A 74 -12.50 -11.23 -23.92
C ALA A 74 -11.67 -11.99 -22.86
N LEU A 75 -11.42 -11.36 -21.71
CA LEU A 75 -10.70 -11.96 -20.58
C LEU A 75 -11.59 -12.87 -19.72
N GLY A 76 -12.90 -12.62 -19.68
CA GLY A 76 -13.89 -13.33 -18.86
C GLY A 76 -13.74 -14.86 -18.87
N PRO A 77 -13.70 -15.54 -20.03
CA PRO A 77 -13.53 -16.99 -20.11
C PRO A 77 -12.26 -17.52 -19.45
N THR A 78 -11.20 -16.71 -19.39
CA THR A 78 -9.92 -17.08 -18.76
C THR A 78 -9.91 -16.79 -17.27
N LEU A 79 -10.50 -15.67 -16.85
CA LEU A 79 -10.48 -15.21 -15.46
C LEU A 79 -11.52 -15.88 -14.57
N ARG A 80 -12.72 -16.17 -15.09
CA ARG A 80 -13.80 -16.80 -14.32
C ARG A 80 -13.41 -18.16 -13.72
N PRO A 81 -12.73 -19.07 -14.45
CA PRO A 81 -12.20 -20.31 -13.86
C PRO A 81 -11.18 -20.08 -12.75
N LEU A 82 -10.50 -18.92 -12.72
CA LEU A 82 -9.54 -18.56 -11.68
C LEU A 82 -10.22 -17.92 -10.45
N ALA A 83 -11.45 -17.43 -10.59
CA ALA A 83 -12.27 -16.87 -9.52
C ALA A 83 -13.25 -17.88 -8.90
N CYS A 84 -13.24 -19.15 -9.33
CA CYS A 84 -14.20 -20.19 -8.90
C CYS A 84 -14.12 -20.58 -7.41
N PHE A 85 -13.20 -19.97 -6.67
CA PHE A 85 -13.02 -20.17 -5.23
C PHE A 85 -14.01 -19.37 -4.37
N ASP A 86 -14.72 -18.42 -4.98
CA ASP A 86 -15.81 -17.68 -4.36
C ASP A 86 -17.09 -17.85 -5.19
N LEU A 87 -18.13 -18.42 -4.58
CA LEU A 87 -19.44 -18.59 -5.23
C LEU A 87 -20.06 -17.24 -5.59
N ARG A 88 -19.76 -16.18 -4.84
CA ARG A 88 -20.27 -14.84 -5.10
C ARG A 88 -19.60 -14.22 -6.32
N ALA A 89 -18.43 -14.70 -6.76
CA ALA A 89 -17.81 -14.25 -8.00
C ALA A 89 -18.66 -14.61 -9.23
N ALA A 90 -19.53 -15.61 -9.14
CA ALA A 90 -20.43 -15.98 -10.23
C ALA A 90 -21.47 -14.90 -10.56
N THR A 91 -21.79 -14.01 -9.61
CA THR A 91 -22.75 -12.90 -9.82
C THR A 91 -22.10 -11.64 -10.38
N LEU A 92 -20.77 -11.62 -10.50
CA LEU A 92 -20.02 -10.47 -11.00
C LEU A 92 -20.00 -10.46 -12.54
N ASP A 93 -20.05 -9.25 -13.10
CA ASP A 93 -19.84 -9.05 -14.54
C ASP A 93 -18.35 -9.19 -14.92
N ASP A 94 -18.06 -9.20 -16.22
CA ASP A 94 -16.68 -9.40 -16.69
C ASP A 94 -15.76 -8.22 -16.35
N VAL A 95 -16.29 -7.00 -16.20
CA VAL A 95 -15.52 -5.81 -15.79
C VAL A 95 -15.06 -5.97 -14.34
N GLN A 96 -15.97 -6.38 -13.46
CA GLN A 96 -15.70 -6.67 -12.05
C GLN A 96 -14.71 -7.82 -11.90
N ILE A 97 -14.86 -8.90 -12.68
CA ILE A 97 -13.90 -10.00 -12.69
C ILE A 97 -12.52 -9.53 -13.18
N ALA A 98 -12.47 -8.73 -14.25
CA ALA A 98 -11.21 -8.21 -14.78
C ALA A 98 -10.48 -7.27 -13.81
N ALA A 99 -11.21 -6.54 -12.96
CA ALA A 99 -10.63 -5.67 -11.93
C ALA A 99 -9.72 -6.42 -10.93
N GLY A 100 -9.92 -7.73 -10.74
CA GLY A 100 -9.03 -8.55 -9.90
C GLY A 100 -7.57 -8.60 -10.42
N LEU A 101 -7.36 -8.42 -11.73
CA LEU A 101 -6.01 -8.29 -12.30
C LEU A 101 -5.27 -7.05 -11.78
N PHE A 102 -6.00 -6.00 -11.40
CA PHE A 102 -5.41 -4.77 -10.86
C PHE A 102 -4.82 -5.01 -9.47
N GLY A 103 -5.49 -5.80 -8.63
CA GLY A 103 -4.95 -6.26 -7.35
C GLY A 103 -3.68 -7.08 -7.53
N ILE A 104 -3.68 -8.05 -8.45
CA ILE A 104 -2.49 -8.85 -8.80
C ILE A 104 -1.34 -7.93 -9.25
N LEU A 105 -1.62 -6.98 -10.14
CA LEU A 105 -0.62 -6.07 -10.71
C LEU A 105 0.01 -5.19 -9.62
N ILE A 106 -0.82 -4.55 -8.79
CA ILE A 106 -0.33 -3.64 -7.75
C ILE A 106 0.44 -4.41 -6.68
N GLU A 107 -0.10 -5.54 -6.17
CA GLU A 107 0.60 -6.35 -5.17
C GLU A 107 1.98 -6.76 -5.71
N THR A 108 2.03 -7.23 -6.96
CA THR A 108 3.29 -7.63 -7.62
C THR A 108 4.23 -6.44 -7.75
N ALA A 109 3.76 -5.30 -8.25
CA ALA A 109 4.57 -4.10 -8.41
C ALA A 109 5.16 -3.62 -7.08
N LEU A 110 4.35 -3.59 -6.01
CA LEU A 110 4.81 -3.21 -4.68
C LEU A 110 5.85 -4.21 -4.13
N ALA A 111 5.62 -5.52 -4.33
CA ALA A 111 6.57 -6.54 -3.91
C ALA A 111 7.95 -6.40 -4.59
N TRP A 112 7.97 -6.07 -5.88
CA TRP A 112 9.21 -5.81 -6.63
C TRP A 112 9.86 -4.46 -6.29
N LEU A 113 9.05 -3.48 -5.90
CA LEU A 113 9.56 -2.16 -5.51
C LEU A 113 10.28 -2.20 -4.16
N THR A 114 9.88 -3.06 -3.24
CA THR A 114 10.53 -3.22 -1.92
C THR A 114 12.05 -3.44 -1.99
N PRO A 115 12.60 -4.46 -2.69
CA PRO A 115 14.05 -4.65 -2.78
C PRO A 115 14.77 -3.49 -3.50
N ILE A 116 14.11 -2.81 -4.45
CA ILE A 116 14.66 -1.65 -5.14
C ILE A 116 14.81 -0.47 -4.16
N LEU A 117 13.75 -0.15 -3.40
CA LEU A 117 13.81 0.91 -2.39
C LEU A 117 14.80 0.57 -1.27
N LEU A 118 14.92 -0.71 -0.92
CA LEU A 118 15.90 -1.17 0.06
C LEU A 118 17.32 -0.91 -0.43
N PHE A 119 17.62 -1.22 -1.69
CA PHE A 119 18.90 -0.89 -2.31
C PHE A 119 19.17 0.62 -2.20
N VAL A 120 18.21 1.46 -2.63
CA VAL A 120 18.37 2.92 -2.62
C VAL A 120 18.58 3.45 -1.19
N PHE A 121 17.85 2.93 -0.21
CA PHE A 121 17.96 3.34 1.18
C PHE A 121 19.30 2.93 1.79
N VAL A 122 19.68 1.65 1.70
CA VAL A 122 20.92 1.14 2.27
C VAL A 122 22.13 1.82 1.64
N ARG A 123 22.10 2.06 0.32
CA ARG A 123 23.16 2.78 -0.38
C ARG A 123 23.41 4.18 0.16
N ARG A 124 22.38 4.86 0.66
CA ARG A 124 22.50 6.21 1.25
C ARG A 124 23.14 6.22 2.64
N ILE A 125 22.96 5.14 3.41
CA ILE A 125 23.38 5.10 4.82
C ILE A 125 24.61 4.23 5.06
N ALA A 126 25.01 3.42 4.07
CA ALA A 126 26.14 2.52 4.10
C ALA A 126 26.95 2.62 2.79
N ASP A 127 27.04 1.54 2.02
CA ASP A 127 27.78 1.47 0.76
C ASP A 127 27.05 0.61 -0.29
N ASP A 128 27.57 0.62 -1.53
CA ASP A 128 26.98 -0.09 -2.67
C ASP A 128 26.96 -1.62 -2.49
N ARG A 129 27.96 -2.20 -1.79
CA ARG A 129 28.05 -3.64 -1.56
C ARG A 129 27.01 -4.09 -0.54
N ALA A 130 26.87 -3.36 0.55
CA ALA A 130 25.84 -3.57 1.56
C ALA A 130 24.44 -3.43 0.94
N ALA A 131 24.24 -2.41 0.10
CA ALA A 131 22.97 -2.19 -0.59
C ALA A 131 22.61 -3.34 -1.53
N ALA A 132 23.55 -3.77 -2.38
CA ALA A 132 23.34 -4.90 -3.29
C ALA A 132 23.04 -6.19 -2.50
N THR A 133 23.80 -6.45 -1.44
CA THR A 133 23.61 -7.64 -0.59
C THR A 133 22.22 -7.63 0.07
N ALA A 134 21.82 -6.51 0.66
CA ALA A 134 20.50 -6.39 1.30
C ALA A 134 19.36 -6.59 0.30
N ALA A 135 19.44 -5.97 -0.88
CA ALA A 135 18.42 -6.08 -1.92
C ALA A 135 18.31 -7.51 -2.50
N LEU A 136 19.44 -8.19 -2.70
CA LEU A 136 19.47 -9.57 -3.22
C LEU A 136 18.98 -10.60 -2.18
N LEU A 137 19.26 -10.37 -0.89
CA LEU A 137 18.82 -11.27 0.18
C LEU A 137 17.37 -11.02 0.61
N CYS A 138 16.81 -9.83 0.36
CA CYS A 138 15.47 -9.47 0.78
C CYS A 138 14.38 -10.46 0.30
N PRO A 139 14.33 -10.88 -0.98
CA PRO A 139 13.36 -11.88 -1.43
C PRO A 139 13.54 -13.27 -0.80
N LEU A 140 14.73 -13.57 -0.26
CA LEU A 140 15.05 -14.85 0.38
C LEU A 140 14.68 -14.86 1.87
N ALA A 141 14.33 -13.71 2.45
CA ALA A 141 13.92 -13.64 3.84
C ALA A 141 12.65 -14.51 4.05
N PRO A 142 12.65 -15.44 5.02
CA PRO A 142 11.52 -16.35 5.24
C PRO A 142 10.19 -15.62 5.39
N GLY A 143 10.17 -14.45 6.05
CA GLY A 143 8.96 -13.63 6.16
C GLY A 143 8.43 -13.14 4.82
N MET A 144 9.31 -12.72 3.90
CA MET A 144 8.92 -12.29 2.56
C MET A 144 8.38 -13.45 1.72
N LEU A 145 8.88 -14.68 1.94
CA LEU A 145 8.41 -15.89 1.27
C LEU A 145 7.12 -16.46 1.88
N MET A 146 6.98 -16.38 3.20
CA MET A 146 5.82 -16.89 3.94
C MET A 146 4.57 -16.07 3.62
N TRP A 147 4.71 -14.75 3.56
CA TRP A 147 3.63 -13.82 3.20
C TRP A 147 3.60 -13.56 1.71
N ALA A 148 4.00 -14.54 0.90
CA ALA A 148 4.12 -14.35 -0.53
C ALA A 148 2.83 -13.98 -1.24
N SER A 149 1.73 -14.14 -0.53
CA SER A 149 0.35 -14.15 -0.95
C SER A 149 -0.49 -12.98 -0.50
N GLN A 150 0.09 -12.08 0.27
CA GLN A 150 -0.65 -11.07 0.99
C GLN A 150 -0.13 -9.68 0.67
N TRP A 151 -1.04 -8.72 0.79
CA TRP A 151 -0.76 -7.29 0.67
C TRP A 151 0.37 -6.81 1.59
N ASP A 152 0.69 -7.57 2.64
CA ASP A 152 1.79 -7.36 3.57
C ASP A 152 3.16 -7.15 2.90
N ARG A 153 3.41 -7.76 1.74
CA ARG A 153 4.65 -7.53 0.97
C ARG A 153 4.80 -6.08 0.51
N GLY A 154 3.67 -5.43 0.22
CA GLY A 154 3.64 -4.04 -0.17
C GLY A 154 3.96 -3.09 0.97
N PHE A 155 3.82 -3.52 2.23
CA PHE A 155 4.08 -2.66 3.39
C PHE A 155 5.55 -2.30 3.57
N GLY A 156 6.45 -3.14 3.03
CA GLY A 156 7.87 -2.81 2.89
C GLY A 156 8.11 -1.52 2.10
N VAL A 157 7.28 -1.25 1.08
CA VAL A 157 7.34 -0.02 0.29
C VAL A 157 7.07 1.20 1.16
N PHE A 158 6.00 1.20 1.97
CA PHE A 158 5.68 2.34 2.83
C PHE A 158 6.77 2.61 3.86
N THR A 159 7.36 1.55 4.43
CA THR A 159 8.49 1.67 5.35
C THR A 159 9.69 2.32 4.68
N LEU A 160 10.14 1.77 3.56
CA LEU A 160 11.35 2.23 2.89
C LEU A 160 11.18 3.60 2.24
N ALA A 161 10.02 3.87 1.64
CA ALA A 161 9.69 5.19 1.14
C ALA A 161 9.65 6.23 2.26
N GLY A 162 9.02 5.91 3.40
CA GLY A 162 9.02 6.76 4.59
C GLY A 162 10.43 7.08 5.08
N LEU A 163 11.28 6.06 5.24
CA LEU A 163 12.67 6.24 5.64
C LEU A 163 13.50 7.08 4.63
N LEU A 164 13.29 6.87 3.33
CA LEU A 164 13.93 7.67 2.28
C LEU A 164 13.49 9.13 2.30
N LEU A 165 12.23 9.40 2.60
CA LEU A 165 11.68 10.73 2.75
C LEU A 165 12.18 11.41 4.03
N VAL A 166 12.37 10.66 5.12
CA VAL A 166 13.03 11.15 6.34
C VAL A 166 14.49 11.56 6.04
N GLU A 167 15.25 10.73 5.30
CA GLU A 167 16.61 11.11 4.91
C GLU A 167 16.65 12.40 4.09
N GLN A 168 15.69 12.58 3.17
CA GLN A 168 15.58 13.82 2.39
C GLN A 168 15.20 15.02 3.26
N LEU A 169 14.27 14.83 4.20
CA LEU A 169 13.82 15.86 5.13
C LEU A 169 14.98 16.40 5.97
N VAL A 170 15.87 15.51 6.43
CA VAL A 170 16.99 15.84 7.32
C VAL A 170 18.25 16.31 6.57
N ALA A 171 18.38 16.03 5.26
CA ALA A 171 19.56 16.34 4.44
C ALA A 171 19.84 17.85 4.16
N ARG A 172 19.29 18.78 4.96
CA ARG A 172 19.41 20.25 4.81
C ARG A 172 19.12 20.74 3.39
N LEU A 173 18.08 20.17 2.77
CA LEU A 173 17.63 20.57 1.45
C LEU A 173 17.07 22.01 1.46
N PRO A 174 17.00 22.68 0.29
CA PRO A 174 16.23 23.93 0.15
C PRO A 174 14.81 23.78 0.71
N ALA A 175 14.28 24.85 1.31
CA ALA A 175 13.01 24.82 2.06
C ALA A 175 11.87 24.13 1.30
N ILE A 176 11.71 24.43 0.00
CA ILE A 176 10.68 23.83 -0.87
C ILE A 176 10.80 22.30 -0.92
N LYS A 177 12.02 21.76 -1.08
CA LYS A 177 12.25 20.31 -1.15
C LYS A 177 12.06 19.63 0.20
N SER A 178 12.43 20.31 1.29
CA SER A 178 12.20 19.84 2.66
C SER A 178 10.69 19.74 2.94
N THR A 179 9.92 20.79 2.65
CA THR A 179 8.46 20.78 2.77
C THR A 179 7.81 19.72 1.89
N ALA A 180 8.24 19.57 0.63
CA ALA A 180 7.73 18.51 -0.24
C ALA A 180 8.01 17.11 0.33
N SER A 181 9.17 16.91 0.96
CA SER A 181 9.51 15.65 1.63
C SER A 181 8.63 15.40 2.85
N ALA A 182 8.32 16.42 3.64
CA ALA A 182 7.40 16.32 4.79
C ALA A 182 5.96 15.99 4.35
N VAL A 183 5.45 16.68 3.32
CA VAL A 183 4.14 16.37 2.75
C VAL A 183 4.12 14.95 2.20
N GLY A 184 5.14 14.58 1.41
CA GLY A 184 5.29 13.23 0.87
C GLY A 184 5.36 12.16 1.96
N LEU A 185 6.04 12.44 3.08
CA LEU A 185 6.12 11.53 4.21
C LEU A 185 4.74 11.36 4.86
N GLY A 186 4.03 12.45 5.14
CA GLY A 186 2.67 12.42 5.67
C GLY A 186 1.72 11.59 4.78
N LEU A 187 1.73 11.85 3.47
CA LEU A 187 0.91 11.11 2.50
C LEU A 187 1.28 9.62 2.44
N THR A 188 2.58 9.29 2.45
CA THR A 188 3.05 7.90 2.43
C THR A 188 2.55 7.14 3.66
N LEU A 189 2.65 7.76 4.84
CA LEU A 189 2.14 7.18 6.09
C LEU A 189 0.61 7.08 6.10
N SER A 190 -0.09 8.07 5.54
CA SER A 190 -1.55 8.08 5.41
C SER A 190 -2.05 6.94 4.54
N ILE A 191 -1.46 6.80 3.34
CA ILE A 191 -1.79 5.73 2.40
C ILE A 191 -1.47 4.37 3.03
N GLY A 192 -0.32 4.23 3.69
CA GLY A 192 0.02 3.01 4.43
C GLY A 192 -1.05 2.67 5.48
N ALA A 193 -1.45 3.63 6.29
CA ALA A 193 -2.50 3.44 7.29
C ALA A 193 -3.86 3.11 6.66
N LEU A 194 -4.22 3.73 5.53
CA LEU A 194 -5.45 3.44 4.78
C LEU A 194 -5.46 2.01 4.20
N MET A 195 -4.30 1.46 3.84
CA MET A 195 -4.20 0.07 3.41
C MET A 195 -4.34 -0.89 4.59
N SER A 196 -3.73 -0.57 5.74
CA SER A 196 -3.84 -1.39 6.95
C SER A 196 -3.40 -0.61 8.18
N PHE A 197 -4.16 -0.70 9.28
CA PHE A 197 -3.69 -0.21 10.59
C PHE A 197 -2.49 -1.01 11.12
N GLY A 198 -2.20 -2.18 10.55
CA GLY A 198 -0.93 -2.88 10.76
C GLY A 198 0.30 -2.06 10.33
N ASN A 199 0.12 -0.96 9.60
CA ASN A 199 1.17 -0.02 9.22
C ASN A 199 1.41 1.11 10.24
N LEU A 200 0.64 1.20 11.33
CA LEU A 200 0.92 2.18 12.40
C LEU A 200 2.32 1.99 13.03
N PRO A 201 2.81 0.76 13.28
CA PRO A 201 4.21 0.54 13.68
C PRO A 201 5.24 1.09 12.69
N ILE A 202 4.93 1.14 11.38
CA ILE A 202 5.83 1.75 10.38
C ILE A 202 5.97 3.25 10.60
N MET A 203 4.88 3.93 10.99
CA MET A 203 4.93 5.35 11.38
C MET A 203 5.87 5.55 12.56
N MET A 204 5.81 4.66 13.57
CA MET A 204 6.72 4.70 14.72
C MET A 204 8.18 4.50 14.29
N ILE A 205 8.47 3.55 13.39
CA ILE A 205 9.82 3.33 12.85
C ILE A 205 10.33 4.61 12.17
N CYS A 206 9.52 5.25 11.32
CA CYS A 206 9.90 6.49 10.65
C CYS A 206 10.14 7.64 11.63
N GLY A 207 9.28 7.78 12.64
CA GLY A 207 9.41 8.79 13.69
C GLY A 207 10.68 8.61 14.53
N LEU A 208 10.93 7.39 15.02
CA LEU A 208 12.14 7.05 15.77
C LEU A 208 13.40 7.29 14.93
N TYR A 209 13.39 6.85 13.67
CA TYR A 209 14.49 7.09 12.76
C TYR A 209 14.74 8.59 12.55
N ALA A 210 13.69 9.39 12.33
CA ALA A 210 13.79 10.83 12.19
C ALA A 210 14.41 11.49 13.44
N LEU A 211 13.98 11.09 14.64
CA LEU A 211 14.53 11.60 15.90
C LEU A 211 16.04 11.30 16.02
N ILE A 212 16.45 10.06 15.71
CA ILE A 212 17.85 9.66 15.74
C ILE A 212 18.66 10.50 14.73
N ARG A 213 18.15 10.70 13.51
CA ARG A 213 18.85 11.44 12.45
C ARG A 213 18.94 12.94 12.73
N ILE A 214 17.89 13.53 13.31
CA ILE A 214 17.90 14.93 13.76
C ILE A 214 18.91 15.09 14.91
N TRP A 215 18.95 14.15 15.86
CA TRP A 215 19.96 14.16 16.92
C TRP A 215 21.38 14.11 16.35
N GLN A 216 21.64 13.23 15.39
CA GLN A 216 22.97 13.07 14.77
C GLN A 216 23.42 14.30 13.97
N THR A 217 22.51 14.97 13.26
CA THR A 217 22.86 16.03 12.28
C THR A 217 22.71 17.46 12.80
N ASP A 218 21.79 17.69 13.75
CA ASP A 218 21.44 19.01 14.27
C ASP A 218 21.48 19.07 15.81
N ARG A 219 21.45 17.92 16.50
CA ARG A 219 21.34 17.83 17.98
C ARG A 219 20.17 18.63 18.54
N PHE A 220 19.08 18.71 17.79
CA PHE A 220 17.89 19.52 18.11
C PHE A 220 18.18 21.00 18.35
N ARG A 221 19.18 21.60 17.68
CA ARG A 221 19.40 23.05 17.74
C ARG A 221 18.30 23.84 17.05
N SER A 222 17.63 23.23 16.08
CA SER A 222 16.62 23.86 15.21
C SER A 222 15.19 23.39 15.55
N LEU A 223 14.84 23.25 16.83
CA LEU A 223 13.54 22.71 17.29
C LEU A 223 12.30 23.31 16.60
N PRO A 224 12.17 24.64 16.41
CA PRO A 224 10.99 25.22 15.77
C PRO A 224 10.81 24.74 14.32
N VAL A 225 11.91 24.54 13.59
CA VAL A 225 11.88 24.03 12.20
C VAL A 225 11.40 22.59 12.19
N TRP A 226 11.91 21.75 13.09
CA TRP A 226 11.49 20.35 13.19
C TRP A 226 10.04 20.21 13.65
N ALA A 227 9.57 21.08 14.55
CA ALA A 227 8.18 21.13 14.97
C ALA A 227 7.26 21.51 13.79
N LEU A 228 7.64 22.51 12.99
CA LEU A 228 6.89 22.89 11.78
C LEU A 228 6.85 21.76 10.75
N GLN A 229 7.99 21.10 10.47
CA GLN A 229 8.03 19.97 9.56
C GLN A 229 7.19 18.80 10.08
N GLY A 230 7.23 18.52 11.39
CA GLY A 230 6.35 17.54 12.04
C GLY A 230 4.87 17.88 11.84
N ALA A 231 4.48 19.15 12.02
CA ALA A 231 3.12 19.60 11.76
C ALA A 231 2.71 19.40 10.29
N ILE A 232 3.60 19.68 9.33
CA ILE A 232 3.36 19.45 7.90
C ILE A 232 3.16 17.96 7.61
N VAL A 233 3.97 17.08 8.21
CA VAL A 233 3.79 15.62 8.11
C VAL A 233 2.42 15.21 8.65
N MET A 234 2.00 15.75 9.80
CA MET A 234 0.69 15.46 10.39
C MET A 234 -0.48 15.94 9.52
N VAL A 235 -0.36 17.12 8.89
CA VAL A 235 -1.35 17.62 7.93
C VAL A 235 -1.41 16.70 6.71
N GLY A 236 -0.25 16.32 6.15
CA GLY A 236 -0.19 15.36 5.03
C GLY A 236 -0.75 13.99 5.41
N PHE A 237 -0.57 13.56 6.66
CA PHE A 237 -1.16 12.34 7.18
C PHE A 237 -2.68 12.43 7.28
N ALA A 238 -3.21 13.51 7.85
CA ALA A 238 -4.64 13.67 8.11
C ALA A 238 -5.46 13.99 6.84
N ALA A 239 -4.86 14.64 5.84
CA ALA A 239 -5.59 15.15 4.68
C ALA A 239 -6.39 14.07 3.90
N PRO A 240 -5.84 12.88 3.58
CA PRO A 240 -6.63 11.83 2.92
C PRO A 240 -7.82 11.35 3.75
N TRP A 241 -7.67 11.28 5.08
CA TRP A 241 -8.77 10.87 5.97
C TRP A 241 -9.84 11.96 6.08
N ALA A 242 -9.42 13.22 6.19
CA ALA A 242 -10.33 14.35 6.23
C ALA A 242 -11.15 14.49 4.92
N ALA A 243 -10.59 14.08 3.78
CA ALA A 243 -11.31 14.06 2.50
C ALA A 243 -12.33 12.93 2.38
N MET A 244 -12.35 11.98 3.33
CA MET A 244 -13.31 10.85 3.37
C MET A 244 -14.48 11.09 4.32
N ILE A 245 -14.47 12.18 5.09
CA ILE A 245 -15.52 12.60 6.05
C ILE A 245 -16.31 13.75 5.43
#